data_AF-A0A9D9XML4-F1
#
_entry.id   AF-A0A9D9XML4-F1
#
_cell.length_a   1.000
_cell.length_b   1.000
_cell.length_c   1.000
_cell.angle_alpha   90.00
_cell.angle_beta   90.00
_cell.angle_gamma   90.00
#
_symmetry.space_group_name_H-M   'P 1'
#
loop_
_entity.id
_entity.type
_entity.pdbx_description
1 polymer ?
#
loop_
_entity_poly.entity_id
_entity_poly.type
_entity_poly.pdbx_seq_one_letter_code
_entity_poly.pdbx_strand_id
1 'polypeptide(L)'
;MNINYSNSDAIPPHLYPKWIKIVFIFILALIAYTIYLIPKALRVRNDVKLSDMFFKRADSLFKAQKFNEAIPLYKKSSYLSWEKKPIKLAICYLKQNNTNSLHTALGILSTAIADTSNFNEIVKALPSKYLPYIKPHHVYMGKIHIHTTYNFDFSELEKEEPTEYKKIKNAENIYLNFIHTNPNN
;
A
#
# COMPACT_ATOMS: atom_id res chain seq x y z
N MET A 1 26.19 -16.54 -60.94
CA MET A 1 25.22 -17.63 -60.71
C MET A 1 24.17 -17.11 -59.73
N ASN A 2 22.96 -16.81 -60.22
CA ASN A 2 21.84 -16.40 -59.36
C ASN A 2 21.12 -17.66 -58.88
N ILE A 3 21.15 -17.93 -57.56
CA ILE A 3 20.36 -19.00 -56.95
C ILE A 3 18.97 -18.42 -56.72
N ASN A 4 18.04 -18.75 -57.63
CA ASN A 4 16.61 -18.54 -57.41
C ASN A 4 16.14 -19.54 -56.37
N TYR A 5 15.92 -19.09 -55.14
CA TYR A 5 15.17 -19.84 -54.14
C TYR A 5 13.71 -19.92 -54.60
N SER A 6 13.30 -21.09 -55.10
CA SER A 6 11.90 -21.41 -55.37
C SER A 6 11.16 -21.46 -54.03
N ASN A 7 10.36 -20.43 -53.76
CA ASN A 7 9.41 -20.39 -52.65
C ASN A 7 8.26 -21.36 -52.93
N SER A 8 8.29 -22.64 -52.53
CA SER A 8 7.01 -23.41 -52.51
C SER A 8 6.90 -24.69 -51.69
N ASP A 9 7.73 -24.99 -50.69
CA ASP A 9 7.46 -26.16 -49.80
C ASP A 9 6.52 -25.82 -48.63
N ALA A 10 5.85 -24.66 -48.68
CA ALA A 10 4.88 -24.26 -47.67
C ALA A 10 3.56 -25.02 -47.84
N ILE A 11 3.22 -25.88 -46.87
CA ILE A 11 1.91 -26.53 -46.79
C ILE A 11 0.82 -25.45 -46.71
N PRO A 12 -0.20 -25.47 -47.58
CA PRO A 12 -1.22 -24.42 -47.58
C PRO A 12 -2.08 -24.46 -46.30
N PRO A 13 -2.52 -23.31 -45.76
CA PRO A 13 -3.12 -23.22 -44.42
C PRO A 13 -4.39 -24.05 -44.18
N HIS A 14 -5.11 -24.40 -45.23
CA HIS A 14 -6.32 -25.22 -45.15
C HIS A 14 -6.00 -26.70 -44.87
N LEU A 15 -4.77 -27.15 -45.11
CA LEU A 15 -4.29 -28.51 -44.84
C LEU A 15 -3.68 -28.67 -43.45
N TYR A 16 -3.62 -27.61 -42.64
CA TYR A 16 -3.10 -27.72 -41.28
C TYR A 16 -3.97 -28.64 -40.41
N PRO A 17 -3.35 -29.57 -39.65
CA PRO A 17 -4.03 -30.34 -38.62
C PRO A 17 -4.86 -29.47 -37.68
N LYS A 18 -6.02 -29.96 -37.25
CA LYS A 18 -6.96 -29.22 -36.37
C LYS A 18 -6.29 -28.67 -35.10
N TRP A 19 -5.31 -29.38 -34.55
CA TRP A 19 -4.59 -28.95 -33.34
C TRP A 19 -3.81 -27.65 -33.54
N ILE A 20 -3.28 -27.38 -34.74
CA ILE A 20 -2.56 -26.12 -35.05
C ILE A 20 -3.50 -24.91 -34.92
N LYS A 21 -4.75 -25.04 -35.36
CA LYS A 21 -5.76 -23.99 -35.25
C LYS A 21 -6.10 -23.69 -33.78
N ILE A 22 -6.19 -24.72 -32.94
CA ILE A 22 -6.44 -24.58 -31.50
C ILE A 22 -5.28 -23.84 -30.82
N VAL A 23 -4.03 -24.24 -31.13
CA VAL A 23 -2.83 -23.57 -30.60
C VAL A 23 -2.80 -22.10 -31.02
N PHE A 24 -3.12 -21.81 -32.29
CA PHE A 24 -3.16 -20.43 -32.79
C PHE A 24 -4.20 -19.57 -32.04
N ILE A 25 -5.41 -20.08 -31.82
CA ILE A 25 -6.45 -19.39 -31.04
C ILE A 25 -5.99 -19.14 -29.60
N PHE A 26 -5.34 -20.12 -28.97
CA PHE A 26 -4.82 -19.97 -27.61
C PHE A 26 -3.74 -18.88 -27.52
N ILE A 27 -2.80 -18.83 -28.48
CA ILE A 27 -1.76 -17.79 -28.55
C ILE A 27 -2.41 -16.41 -28.70
N LEU A 28 -3.40 -16.27 -29.59
CA LEU A 28 -4.12 -15.00 -29.75
C LEU A 28 -4.85 -14.56 -28.48
N ALA A 29 -5.44 -15.51 -27.74
CA ALA A 29 -6.08 -15.23 -26.46
C ALA A 29 -5.07 -14.74 -25.40
N LEU A 30 -3.88 -15.35 -25.34
CA LEU A 30 -2.80 -14.87 -24.45
C LEU A 30 -2.32 -13.47 -24.84
N ILE A 31 -2.12 -13.19 -26.13
CA ILE A 31 -1.73 -11.86 -26.60
C ILE A 31 -2.80 -10.82 -26.23
N ALA A 32 -4.07 -11.11 -26.50
CA ALA A 32 -5.17 -10.21 -26.13
C ALA A 32 -5.23 -9.96 -24.61
N TYR A 33 -5.03 -11.01 -23.80
CA TYR A 33 -4.96 -10.89 -22.35
C TYR A 33 -3.80 -10.01 -21.88
N THR A 34 -2.61 -10.16 -22.47
CA THR A 34 -1.46 -9.29 -22.14
C THR A 34 -1.70 -7.83 -22.53
N ILE A 35 -2.29 -7.57 -23.71
CA ILE A 35 -2.65 -6.21 -24.15
C ILE A 35 -3.67 -5.58 -23.19
N TYR A 36 -4.63 -6.36 -22.70
CA TYR A 36 -5.59 -5.92 -21.70
C TYR A 36 -4.93 -5.53 -20.37
N LEU A 37 -3.87 -6.23 -19.95
CA LEU A 37 -3.16 -5.95 -18.69
C LEU A 37 -2.22 -4.73 -18.75
N ILE A 38 -1.66 -4.41 -19.92
CA ILE A 38 -0.66 -3.31 -20.08
C ILE A 38 -1.18 -1.96 -19.54
N PRO A 39 -2.39 -1.48 -19.90
CA PRO A 39 -2.92 -0.21 -19.38
C PRO A 39 -3.10 -0.21 -17.86
N LYS A 40 -3.45 -1.36 -17.26
CA LYS A 40 -3.60 -1.50 -15.81
C LYS A 40 -2.25 -1.39 -15.12
N ALA A 41 -1.23 -2.10 -15.62
CA ALA A 41 0.12 -2.02 -15.09
C ALA A 41 0.75 -0.62 -15.23
N LEU A 42 0.51 0.06 -16.37
CA LEU A 42 0.97 1.43 -16.58
C LEU A 42 0.32 2.42 -15.61
N ARG A 43 -0.98 2.28 -15.34
CA ARG A 43 -1.69 3.10 -14.35
C ARG A 43 -1.10 2.92 -12.95
N VAL A 44 -0.96 1.67 -12.49
CA VAL A 44 -0.34 1.36 -11.18
C VAL A 44 1.06 1.97 -11.08
N ARG A 45 1.88 1.87 -12.13
CA ARG A 45 3.22 2.48 -12.15
C ARG A 45 3.19 4.00 -12.02
N ASN A 46 2.23 4.66 -12.66
CA ASN A 46 2.07 6.12 -12.57
C ASN A 46 1.57 6.54 -11.19
N ASP A 47 0.63 5.80 -10.60
CA ASP A 47 0.10 6.05 -9.27
C ASP A 47 1.19 5.91 -8.20
N VAL A 48 2.06 4.90 -8.31
CA VAL A 48 3.23 4.74 -7.43
C VAL A 48 4.18 5.94 -7.54
N LYS A 49 4.51 6.38 -8.77
CA LYS A 49 5.37 7.56 -8.97
C LYS A 49 4.75 8.83 -8.38
N LEU A 50 3.45 9.04 -8.60
CA LEU A 50 2.72 10.19 -8.09
C LEU A 50 2.64 10.16 -6.56
N SER A 51 2.38 8.97 -5.99
CA SER A 51 2.41 8.71 -4.55
C SER A 51 3.77 9.09 -3.94
N ASP A 52 4.88 8.70 -4.58
CA ASP A 52 6.23 9.02 -4.10
C ASP A 52 6.55 10.52 -4.16
N MET A 53 6.09 11.22 -5.19
CA MET A 53 6.23 12.68 -5.28
C MET A 53 5.49 13.37 -4.12
N PHE A 54 4.25 12.97 -3.85
CA PHE A 54 3.49 13.50 -2.70
C PHE A 54 4.18 13.16 -1.38
N PHE A 55 4.68 11.94 -1.23
CA PHE A 55 5.39 11.51 -0.02
C PHE A 55 6.63 12.37 0.23
N LYS A 56 7.52 12.54 -0.76
CA LYS A 56 8.75 13.33 -0.61
C LYS A 56 8.45 14.78 -0.25
N ARG A 57 7.42 15.37 -0.85
CA ARG A 57 6.99 16.73 -0.51
C ARG A 57 6.41 16.80 0.91
N ALA A 58 5.61 15.82 1.31
CA ALA A 58 5.08 15.72 2.66
C ALA A 58 6.20 15.55 3.71
N ASP A 59 7.22 14.74 3.41
CA ASP A 59 8.38 14.52 4.28
C ASP A 59 9.24 15.78 4.43
N SER A 60 9.40 16.56 3.37
CA SER A 60 10.05 17.88 3.45
C SER A 60 9.28 18.84 4.36
N LEU A 61 7.96 18.88 4.28
CA LEU A 61 7.11 19.71 5.14
C LEU A 61 7.11 19.20 6.59
N PHE A 62 7.11 17.88 6.77
CA PHE A 62 7.21 17.24 8.08
C PHE A 62 8.51 17.62 8.79
N LYS A 63 9.65 17.56 8.09
CA LYS A 63 10.96 18.00 8.61
C LYS A 63 10.98 19.48 8.96
N ALA A 64 10.24 20.30 8.20
CA ALA A 64 10.03 21.71 8.49
C ALA A 64 8.97 21.97 9.60
N GLN A 65 8.47 20.92 10.27
CA GLN A 65 7.44 20.96 11.32
C GLN A 65 6.10 21.56 10.85
N LYS A 66 5.85 21.62 9.54
CA LYS A 66 4.62 22.11 8.92
C LYS A 66 3.58 21.00 8.80
N PHE A 67 3.15 20.45 9.94
CA PHE A 67 2.29 19.25 9.98
C PHE A 67 0.94 19.46 9.25
N ASN A 68 0.33 20.63 9.39
CA ASN A 68 -0.94 20.97 8.73
C ASN A 68 -0.84 20.92 7.20
N GLU A 69 0.31 21.32 6.64
CA GLU A 69 0.56 21.26 5.20
C GLU A 69 0.97 19.84 4.75
N ALA A 70 1.65 19.08 5.61
CA ALA A 70 2.13 17.73 5.32
C ALA A 70 1.00 16.69 5.26
N ILE A 71 0.02 16.77 6.16
CA ILE A 71 -1.12 15.83 6.27
C ILE A 71 -1.87 15.61 4.95
N PRO A 72 -2.35 16.66 4.24
CA PRO A 72 -3.10 16.43 2.99
C PRO A 72 -2.24 15.76 1.91
N LEU A 73 -0.92 15.97 1.91
CA LEU A 73 -0.02 15.31 0.97
C LEU A 73 0.23 13.85 1.35
N TYR A 74 0.41 13.54 2.64
CA TYR A 74 0.48 12.17 3.10
C TYR A 74 -0.81 11.40 2.81
N LYS A 75 -1.99 12.01 2.99
CA LYS A 75 -3.27 11.41 2.61
C LYS A 75 -3.33 11.06 1.12
N LYS A 76 -2.96 12.00 0.24
CA LYS A 76 -2.89 11.74 -1.22
C LYS A 76 -1.92 10.62 -1.55
N SER A 77 -0.78 10.58 -0.85
CA SER A 77 0.21 9.55 -1.05
C SER A 77 -0.30 8.16 -0.66
N SER A 78 -0.91 8.02 0.53
CA SER A 78 -1.52 6.78 1.02
C SER A 78 -2.71 6.31 0.17
N TYR A 79 -3.44 7.26 -0.42
CA TYR A 79 -4.54 6.97 -1.33
C TYR A 79 -4.06 6.33 -2.65
N LEU A 80 -2.90 6.77 -3.16
CA LEU A 80 -2.34 6.30 -4.43
C LEU A 80 -1.48 5.03 -4.30
N SER A 81 -0.90 4.78 -3.13
CA SER A 81 -0.13 3.57 -2.86
C SER A 81 -0.25 3.17 -1.40
N TRP A 82 -0.66 1.92 -1.18
CA TRP A 82 -0.81 1.34 0.16
C TRP A 82 0.54 0.95 0.79
N GLU A 83 1.64 0.95 0.03
CA GLU A 83 2.94 0.53 0.52
C GLU A 83 3.55 1.59 1.45
N LYS A 84 3.56 1.30 2.76
CA LYS A 84 4.45 1.88 3.80
C LYS A 84 4.28 3.37 4.15
N LYS A 85 3.10 3.96 3.91
CA LYS A 85 2.87 5.40 4.15
C LYS A 85 1.91 5.79 5.30
N PRO A 86 1.20 4.89 6.02
CA PRO A 86 0.30 5.30 7.10
C PRO A 86 1.04 5.86 8.33
N ILE A 87 2.27 5.41 8.59
CA ILE A 87 2.96 5.74 9.85
C ILE A 87 3.33 7.22 9.93
N LYS A 88 3.93 7.80 8.89
CA LYS A 88 4.30 9.22 8.88
C LYS A 88 3.05 10.13 8.98
N LEU A 89 1.94 9.70 8.39
CA LEU A 89 0.65 10.37 8.57
C LEU A 89 0.18 10.31 10.04
N ALA A 90 0.26 9.14 10.69
CA ALA A 90 -0.08 9.00 12.10
C ALA A 90 0.81 9.87 12.99
N ILE A 91 2.13 9.92 12.74
CA ILE A 91 3.06 10.76 13.49
C ILE A 91 2.72 12.25 13.32
N CYS A 92 2.37 12.71 12.11
CA CYS A 92 1.87 14.08 11.91
C CYS A 92 0.68 14.39 12.81
N TYR A 93 -0.28 13.47 12.89
CA TYR A 93 -1.47 13.62 13.72
C TYR A 93 -1.14 13.63 15.23
N LEU A 94 -0.21 12.78 15.69
CA LEU A 94 0.27 12.82 17.07
C LEU A 94 0.94 14.16 17.41
N LYS A 95 1.74 14.70 16.48
CA LYS A 95 2.45 15.98 16.67
C LYS A 95 1.55 17.22 16.65
N GLN A 96 0.31 17.13 16.16
CA GLN A 96 -0.66 18.23 16.24
C GLN A 96 -1.23 18.46 17.65
N ASN A 97 -1.07 17.50 18.56
CA ASN A 97 -1.51 17.58 19.96
C ASN A 97 -2.99 17.97 20.16
N ASN A 98 -3.87 17.52 19.25
CA ASN A 98 -5.32 17.68 19.35
C ASN A 98 -5.98 16.31 19.56
N THR A 99 -6.97 16.21 20.45
CA THR A 99 -7.71 14.97 20.77
C THR A 99 -8.29 14.27 19.53
N ASN A 100 -8.85 15.02 18.57
CA ASN A 100 -9.38 14.42 17.33
C ASN A 100 -8.26 13.84 16.45
N SER A 101 -7.12 14.53 16.40
CA SER A 101 -5.92 14.07 15.70
C SER A 101 -5.33 12.82 16.38
N LEU A 102 -5.37 12.75 17.71
CA LEU A 102 -4.93 11.58 18.48
C LEU A 102 -5.74 10.33 18.12
N HIS A 103 -7.07 10.38 18.15
CA HIS A 103 -7.89 9.21 17.77
C HIS A 103 -7.63 8.80 16.31
N THR A 104 -7.46 9.78 15.42
CA THR A 104 -7.12 9.53 14.01
C THR A 104 -5.75 8.84 13.89
N ALA A 105 -4.75 9.30 14.64
CA ALA A 105 -3.44 8.66 14.67
C ALA A 105 -3.51 7.22 15.17
N LEU A 106 -4.21 6.98 16.27
CA LEU A 106 -4.37 5.64 16.87
C LEU A 106 -5.10 4.69 15.91
N GLY A 107 -6.17 5.16 15.25
CA GLY A 107 -6.90 4.38 14.25
C GLY A 107 -6.07 4.09 12.99
N ILE A 108 -5.15 4.98 12.60
CA ILE A 108 -4.19 4.68 11.53
C ILE A 108 -3.16 3.65 12.01
N LEU A 109 -2.64 3.80 13.24
CA LEU A 109 -1.64 2.91 13.81
C LEU A 109 -2.16 1.49 14.03
N SER A 110 -3.44 1.29 14.37
CA SER A 110 -4.05 -0.05 14.50
C SER A 110 -4.03 -0.85 13.19
N THR A 111 -3.95 -0.16 12.04
CA THR A 111 -3.86 -0.78 10.71
C THR A 111 -2.42 -0.90 10.19
N ALA A 112 -1.46 -0.27 10.88
CA ALA A 112 -0.09 -0.14 10.41
C ALA A 112 0.84 -1.12 11.13
N ILE A 113 1.77 -1.68 10.36
CA ILE A 113 2.89 -2.47 10.90
C ILE A 113 4.12 -1.56 10.90
N ALA A 114 4.64 -1.24 12.09
CA ALA A 114 5.83 -0.41 12.22
C ALA A 114 7.10 -1.26 12.24
N ASP A 115 8.10 -0.86 11.45
CA ASP A 115 9.47 -1.32 11.63
C ASP A 115 10.14 -0.63 12.83
N THR A 116 11.35 -1.06 13.19
CA THR A 116 12.08 -0.53 14.35
C THR A 116 12.40 0.96 14.25
N SER A 117 12.67 1.48 13.05
CA SER A 117 12.96 2.90 12.85
C SER A 117 11.73 3.75 13.12
N ASN A 118 10.59 3.34 12.58
CA ASN A 118 9.32 4.00 12.73
C ASN A 118 8.77 3.89 14.16
N PHE A 119 8.96 2.74 14.81
CA PHE A 119 8.55 2.52 16.20
C PHE A 119 9.14 3.56 17.15
N ASN A 120 10.45 3.84 17.04
CA ASN A 120 11.12 4.84 17.88
C ASN A 120 10.53 6.26 17.71
N GLU A 121 10.13 6.63 16.49
CA GLU A 121 9.47 7.92 16.25
C GLU A 121 8.06 7.94 16.84
N ILE A 122 7.31 6.84 16.73
CA ILE A 122 5.95 6.72 17.28
C ILE A 122 6.00 6.82 18.81
N VAL A 123 6.87 6.05 19.47
CA VAL A 123 6.99 6.06 20.94
C VAL A 123 7.33 7.45 21.48
N LYS A 124 8.16 8.23 20.75
CA LYS A 124 8.47 9.62 21.11
C LYS A 124 7.30 10.60 20.94
N ALA A 125 6.30 10.25 20.13
CA ALA A 125 5.15 11.09 19.84
C ALA A 125 3.87 10.63 20.55
N LEU A 126 3.81 9.37 20.97
CA LEU A 126 2.63 8.76 21.57
C LEU A 126 2.52 9.14 23.05
N PRO A 127 1.32 9.51 23.55
CA PRO A 127 1.11 9.68 24.98
C PRO A 127 1.40 8.38 25.74
N SER A 128 2.05 8.49 26.89
CA SER A 128 2.51 7.34 27.69
C SER A 128 1.41 6.34 28.02
N LYS A 129 0.17 6.82 28.21
CA LYS A 129 -0.99 5.97 28.51
C LYS A 129 -1.30 4.92 27.44
N TYR A 130 -0.89 5.14 26.18
CA TYR A 130 -1.13 4.17 25.10
C TYR A 130 0.06 3.25 24.81
N LEU A 131 1.22 3.46 25.45
CA LEU A 131 2.40 2.61 25.26
C LEU A 131 2.17 1.13 25.64
N PRO A 132 1.40 0.78 26.69
CA PRO A 132 1.14 -0.61 27.05
C PRO A 132 0.44 -1.43 25.95
N TYR A 133 -0.28 -0.76 25.04
CA TYR A 133 -1.02 -1.41 23.96
C TYR A 133 -0.16 -1.69 22.70
N ILE A 134 1.13 -1.39 22.74
CA ILE A 134 2.04 -1.70 21.63
C ILE A 134 2.71 -3.06 21.89
N LYS A 135 2.39 -4.04 21.04
CA LYS A 135 2.91 -5.41 21.17
C LYS A 135 3.97 -5.66 20.10
N PRO A 136 5.18 -6.14 20.47
CA PRO A 136 6.15 -6.57 19.47
C PRO A 136 5.57 -7.77 18.71
N HIS A 137 5.68 -7.72 17.39
CA HIS A 137 5.29 -8.78 16.48
C HIS A 137 6.54 -9.23 15.72
N HIS A 138 7.03 -10.43 16.05
CA HIS A 138 8.20 -11.00 15.38
C HIS A 138 7.76 -11.66 14.08
N VAL A 139 8.24 -11.13 12.95
CA VAL A 139 8.02 -11.76 11.64
C VAL A 139 9.22 -12.64 11.33
N TYR A 140 8.99 -13.94 11.22
CA TYR A 140 10.00 -14.91 10.83
C TYR A 140 10.03 -15.04 9.31
N MET A 141 11.11 -14.59 8.66
CA MET A 141 11.37 -14.82 7.24
C MET A 141 12.51 -15.84 7.08
N GLY A 142 12.21 -17.13 7.24
CA GLY A 142 13.16 -18.21 6.99
C GLY A 142 14.31 -18.29 8.00
N LYS A 143 15.48 -18.80 7.57
CA LYS A 143 16.60 -19.19 8.46
C LYS A 143 17.42 -18.03 9.02
N ILE A 144 17.31 -16.81 8.49
CA ILE A 144 18.18 -15.68 8.89
C ILE A 144 17.38 -14.37 8.78
N HIS A 145 17.42 -13.57 9.85
CA HIS A 145 16.74 -12.30 10.14
C HIS A 145 15.33 -12.35 10.73
N ILE A 146 15.28 -12.12 12.05
CA ILE A 146 14.07 -11.71 12.78
C ILE A 146 13.89 -10.21 12.54
N HIS A 147 12.94 -9.82 11.70
CA HIS A 147 12.47 -8.43 11.67
C HIS A 147 11.45 -8.25 12.78
N THR A 148 11.82 -7.46 13.80
CA THR A 148 10.86 -7.05 14.83
C THR A 148 9.99 -5.94 14.26
N THR A 149 8.71 -6.26 14.08
CA THR A 149 7.67 -5.28 13.80
C THR A 149 6.85 -5.02 15.05
N TYR A 150 6.02 -3.99 15.05
CA TYR A 150 5.16 -3.65 16.18
C TYR A 150 3.73 -3.49 15.72
N ASN A 151 2.82 -4.15 16.43
CA ASN A 151 1.38 -4.05 16.23
C ASN A 151 0.77 -3.20 17.36
N PHE A 152 -0.23 -2.41 17.00
CA PHE A 152 -0.98 -1.57 17.93
C PHE A 152 -2.32 -2.24 18.20
N ASP A 153 -2.42 -2.93 19.34
CA ASP A 153 -3.60 -3.71 19.75
C ASP A 153 -4.31 -3.02 20.91
N PHE A 154 -5.35 -2.26 20.57
CA PHE A 154 -6.15 -1.51 21.54
C PHE A 154 -7.34 -2.32 22.10
N SER A 155 -7.40 -3.65 21.89
CA SER A 155 -8.52 -4.46 22.37
C SER A 155 -8.66 -4.46 23.90
N GLU A 156 -7.56 -4.34 24.64
CA GLU A 156 -7.59 -4.22 26.10
C GLU A 156 -8.21 -2.88 26.56
N LEU A 157 -8.09 -1.83 25.75
CA LEU A 157 -8.74 -0.53 25.99
C LEU A 157 -10.27 -0.64 25.92
N GLU A 158 -10.83 -1.63 25.23
CA GLU A 158 -12.28 -1.86 25.21
C GLU A 158 -12.84 -2.15 26.61
N LYS A 159 -12.05 -2.83 27.46
CA LYS A 159 -12.44 -3.17 28.83
C LYS A 159 -12.22 -2.00 29.80
N GLU A 160 -11.15 -1.24 29.59
CA GLU A 160 -10.72 -0.16 30.48
C GLU A 160 -11.43 1.18 30.19
N GLU A 161 -11.48 1.57 28.91
CA GLU A 161 -12.04 2.85 28.43
C GLU A 161 -12.91 2.63 27.18
N PRO A 162 -14.10 1.98 27.27
CA PRO A 162 -14.89 1.57 26.11
C PRO A 162 -15.31 2.74 25.20
N THR A 163 -15.55 3.92 25.78
CA THR A 163 -15.88 5.13 25.01
C THR A 163 -14.70 5.61 24.16
N GLU A 164 -13.49 5.50 24.70
CA GLU A 164 -12.26 5.88 24.02
C GLU A 164 -11.95 4.89 22.88
N TYR A 165 -12.04 3.60 23.18
CA TYR A 165 -11.88 2.53 22.19
C TYR A 165 -12.84 2.69 21.01
N LYS A 166 -14.11 3.01 21.26
CA LYS A 166 -15.11 3.24 20.20
C LYS A 166 -14.72 4.39 19.27
N LYS A 167 -14.11 5.47 19.79
CA LYS A 167 -13.63 6.60 18.97
C LYS A 167 -12.45 6.18 18.09
N ILE A 168 -11.52 5.41 18.64
CA ILE A 168 -10.38 4.87 17.89
C ILE A 168 -10.87 3.96 16.77
N LYS A 169 -11.80 3.04 17.06
CA LYS A 169 -12.35 2.12 16.05
C LYS A 169 -13.14 2.86 14.97
N ASN A 170 -13.88 3.90 15.32
CA ASN A 170 -14.54 4.74 14.33
C ASN A 170 -13.53 5.46 13.41
N ALA A 171 -12.45 6.00 13.97
CA ALA A 171 -11.38 6.63 13.21
C ALA A 171 -10.65 5.64 12.29
N GLU A 172 -10.39 4.43 12.77
CA GLU A 172 -9.86 3.32 11.98
C GLU A 172 -10.77 3.03 10.79
N ASN A 173 -12.07 2.85 11.02
CA ASN A 173 -13.05 2.57 9.95
C ASN A 173 -13.12 3.71 8.92
N ILE A 174 -13.05 4.98 9.36
CA ILE A 174 -13.00 6.13 8.45
C ILE A 174 -11.74 6.08 7.59
N TYR A 175 -10.59 5.75 8.18
CA TYR A 175 -9.34 5.62 7.45
C TYR A 175 -9.35 4.44 6.47
N LEU A 176 -9.83 3.27 6.90
CA LEU A 176 -10.00 2.08 6.06
C LEU A 176 -10.95 2.36 4.88
N ASN A 177 -12.09 3.02 5.13
CA ASN A 177 -12.99 3.43 4.07
C ASN A 177 -12.32 4.40 3.10
N PHE A 178 -11.52 5.35 3.60
CA PHE A 178 -10.77 6.28 2.75
C PHE A 178 -9.78 5.56 1.83
N ILE A 179 -9.07 4.54 2.30
CA ILE A 179 -8.11 3.78 1.47
C ILE A 179 -8.78 2.75 0.54
N HIS A 180 -9.94 2.21 0.93
CA HIS A 180 -10.65 1.18 0.17
C HIS A 180 -11.66 1.72 -0.85
N THR A 181 -12.18 2.94 -0.68
CA THR A 181 -13.07 3.60 -1.65
C THR A 181 -12.32 4.15 -2.87
N ASN A 182 -11.20 3.55 -3.24
CA ASN A 182 -10.53 3.85 -4.49
C ASN A 182 -11.51 3.54 -5.64
N PRO A 183 -11.99 4.54 -6.41
CA PRO A 183 -13.00 4.36 -7.46
C PRO A 183 -12.48 3.55 -8.66
N ASN A 184 -11.24 3.05 -8.58
CA ASN A 184 -10.56 2.30 -9.63
C ASN A 184 -10.39 0.80 -9.31
N ASN A 185 -10.96 0.31 -8.21
CA ASN A 185 -11.11 -1.13 -7.95
C ASN A 185 -12.40 -1.67 -8.59
#